data_AF-A0A6L4B227-F1
#
_entry.id   AF-A0A6L4B227-F1
#
_cell.length_a   1.000
_cell.length_b   1.000
_cell.length_c   1.000
_cell.angle_alpha   90.00
_cell.angle_beta   90.00
_cell.angle_gamma   90.00
#
_symmetry.space_group_name_H-M   'P 1'
#
loop_
_entity.id
_entity.type
_entity.pdbx_description
1 polymer ?
#
loop_
_entity_poly.entity_id
_entity_poly.type
_entity_poly.pdbx_seq_one_letter_code
_entity_poly.pdbx_strand_id
1 'polypeptide(L)'
;MKAKPFQEATVAAVMRAFNQTSARRYLVADEPGLGKTFVARRVLSELSANGKLTVLYVCANQPIAAQNVDQLLGDLDVDCCCRPKTDHQSG
;
A
#
# COMPACT_ATOMS: atom_id res chain seq x y z
N MET A 1 -4.32 -6.63 12.44
CA MET A 1 -5.70 -6.40 11.95
C MET A 1 -6.06 -7.54 11.01
N LYS A 2 -7.21 -8.20 11.16
CA LYS A 2 -7.60 -9.32 10.28
C LYS A 2 -8.22 -8.77 8.99
N ALA A 3 -7.82 -9.30 7.84
CA ALA A 3 -8.41 -8.94 6.56
C ALA A 3 -9.90 -9.32 6.53
N LYS A 4 -10.73 -8.48 5.92
CA LYS A 4 -12.12 -8.82 5.63
C LYS A 4 -12.17 -9.66 4.34
N PRO A 5 -13.16 -10.56 4.17
CA PRO A 5 -13.23 -11.44 3.01
C PRO A 5 -13.18 -10.72 1.66
N PHE A 6 -13.82 -9.55 1.56
CA PHE A 6 -13.79 -8.75 0.33
C PHE A 6 -12.39 -8.16 0.05
N GLN A 7 -11.62 -7.82 1.08
CA GLN A 7 -10.26 -7.30 0.92
C GLN A 7 -9.33 -8.40 0.39
N GLU A 8 -9.48 -9.63 0.91
CA GLU A 8 -8.75 -10.80 0.41
C GLU A 8 -9.11 -11.10 -1.05
N ALA A 9 -10.40 -11.03 -1.39
CA ALA A 9 -10.86 -11.18 -2.77
C ALA A 9 -10.26 -10.12 -3.71
N THR A 10 -10.21 -8.85 -3.28
CA THR A 10 -9.57 -7.77 -4.06
C THR A 10 -8.08 -8.02 -4.25
N VAL A 11 -7.34 -8.44 -3.21
CA VAL A 11 -5.92 -8.78 -3.32
C VAL A 11 -5.70 -9.92 -4.32
N ALA A 12 -6.50 -10.99 -4.22
CA ALA A 12 -6.41 -12.11 -5.15
C ALA A 12 -6.69 -11.70 -6.60
N ALA A 13 -7.68 -10.82 -6.82
CA ALA A 13 -8.00 -10.28 -8.14
C ALA A 13 -6.83 -9.45 -8.71
N VAL A 14 -6.21 -8.60 -7.90
CA VAL A 14 -5.04 -7.80 -8.29
C VAL A 14 -3.86 -8.69 -8.66
N MET A 15 -3.51 -9.68 -7.83
CA MET A 15 -2.40 -10.60 -8.10
C MET A 15 -2.64 -11.42 -9.36
N ARG A 16 -3.89 -11.88 -9.57
CA ARG A 16 -4.28 -12.57 -10.80
C ARG A 16 -4.13 -11.68 -12.03
N ALA A 17 -4.53 -10.41 -11.94
CA ALA A 17 -4.39 -9.46 -13.04
C ALA A 17 -2.93 -9.23 -13.43
N PHE A 18 -2.02 -9.10 -12.46
CA PHE A 18 -0.58 -8.98 -12.73
C PHE A 18 0.02 -10.22 -13.40
N ASN A 19 -0.47 -11.42 -13.06
CA ASN A 19 0.09 -12.66 -13.59
C ASN A 19 -0.49 -13.08 -14.95
N GLN A 20 -1.75 -12.75 -15.23
CA GLN A 20 -2.46 -13.27 -16.40
C GLN A 20 -2.54 -12.31 -17.57
N THR A 21 -2.33 -11.02 -17.33
CA THR A 21 -2.53 -9.99 -18.35
C THR A 21 -1.20 -9.33 -18.69
N SER A 22 -1.03 -8.96 -19.96
CA SER A 22 0.06 -8.05 -20.38
C SER A 22 -0.16 -6.62 -19.88
N ALA A 23 -1.25 -6.36 -19.14
CA ALA A 23 -1.57 -5.04 -18.62
C ALA A 23 -0.63 -4.69 -17.46
N ARG A 24 0.05 -3.56 -17.59
CA ARG A 24 1.01 -3.06 -16.59
C ARG A 24 0.38 -2.12 -15.57
N ARG A 25 -0.92 -1.87 -15.68
CA ARG A 25 -1.66 -0.87 -14.89
C ARG A 25 -2.98 -1.48 -14.44
N TYR A 26 -3.31 -1.25 -13.18
CA TYR A 26 -4.54 -1.74 -12.55
C TYR A 26 -5.09 -0.67 -11.60
N LEU A 27 -6.41 -0.55 -11.51
CA LEU A 27 -7.10 0.41 -10.66
C LEU A 27 -8.05 -0.33 -9.71
N VAL A 28 -7.85 -0.14 -8.40
CA VAL A 28 -8.80 -0.56 -7.37
C VAL A 28 -9.67 0.63 -6.99
N ALA A 29 -10.99 0.49 -7.12
CA ALA A 29 -11.96 1.57 -6.91
C ALA A 29 -13.08 1.17 -5.94
N ASP A 30 -12.72 0.66 -4.76
CA ASP A 30 -13.70 0.33 -3.69
C ASP A 30 -14.33 1.62 -3.10
N GLU A 31 -15.45 1.50 -2.37
CA GLU A 31 -16.07 2.60 -1.63
C GLU A 31 -15.13 3.20 -0.55
N PRO A 32 -15.25 4.51 -0.25
CA PRO A 32 -14.55 5.13 0.88
C PRO A 32 -14.77 4.35 2.19
N GLY A 33 -13.71 4.15 2.97
CA GLY A 33 -13.80 3.42 4.24
C GLY A 33 -13.67 1.89 4.16
N LEU A 34 -13.64 1.29 2.96
CA LEU A 34 -13.45 -0.17 2.81
C LEU A 34 -12.01 -0.65 2.99
N GLY A 35 -11.06 0.25 3.28
CA GLY A 35 -9.69 -0.12 3.62
C GLY A 35 -8.80 -0.42 2.41
N LYS A 36 -8.89 0.40 1.35
CA LYS A 36 -7.99 0.30 0.18
C LYS A 36 -6.50 0.38 0.54
N THR A 37 -6.13 1.12 1.59
CA THR A 37 -4.75 1.15 2.10
C THR A 37 -4.29 -0.23 2.60
N PHE A 38 -5.18 -0.98 3.25
CA PHE A 38 -4.89 -2.35 3.68
C PHE A 38 -4.73 -3.29 2.49
N VAL A 39 -5.61 -3.19 1.48
CA VAL A 39 -5.49 -3.94 0.22
C VAL A 39 -4.13 -3.65 -0.44
N ALA A 40 -3.74 -2.37 -0.57
CA ALA A 40 -2.47 -1.97 -1.13
C ALA A 40 -1.27 -2.59 -0.37
N ARG A 41 -1.28 -2.53 0.96
CA ARG A 41 -0.25 -3.16 1.80
C ARG A 41 -0.11 -4.66 1.55
N ARG A 42 -1.23 -5.38 1.45
CA ARG A 42 -1.22 -6.82 1.17
C ARG A 42 -0.66 -7.12 -0.21
N VAL A 43 -1.03 -6.34 -1.23
CA VAL A 43 -0.47 -6.47 -2.58
C VAL A 43 1.05 -6.25 -2.57
N LEU A 44 1.54 -5.22 -1.87
CA LEU A 44 2.98 -4.97 -1.74
C LEU A 44 3.69 -6.15 -1.07
N SER A 45 3.11 -6.71 0.00
CA SER A 45 3.64 -7.89 0.69
C SER A 45 3.80 -9.08 -0.26
N GLU A 46 2.76 -9.42 -1.02
CA GLU A 46 2.78 -10.55 -1.97
C GLU A 46 3.79 -10.32 -3.12
N LEU A 47 3.91 -9.09 -3.62
CA LEU A 47 4.88 -8.76 -4.66
C LEU A 47 6.32 -8.81 -4.14
N SER A 48 6.56 -8.32 -2.92
CA SER A 48 7.89 -8.31 -2.31
C SER A 48 8.42 -9.71 -1.98
N ALA A 49 7.53 -10.70 -1.82
CA ALA A 49 7.92 -12.10 -1.64
C ALA A 49 8.69 -12.67 -2.85
N ASN A 50 8.53 -12.06 -4.04
CA ASN A 50 9.21 -12.47 -5.27
C ASN A 50 10.49 -11.66 -5.56
N GLY A 51 10.88 -10.73 -4.68
CA GLY A 51 12.10 -9.93 -4.83
C GLY A 51 11.94 -8.47 -4.40
N LYS A 52 13.02 -7.70 -4.52
CA LYS A 52 13.03 -6.28 -4.17
C LYS A 52 12.08 -5.49 -5.07
N LEU A 53 11.22 -4.68 -4.44
CA LEU A 53 10.24 -3.83 -5.11
C LEU A 53 10.54 -2.35 -4.83
N THR A 54 10.54 -1.53 -5.87
CA THR A 54 10.56 -0.07 -5.73
C THR A 54 9.12 0.46 -5.84
N VAL A 55 8.66 1.19 -4.82
CA VAL A 55 7.28 1.68 -4.73
C VAL A 55 7.27 3.20 -4.69
N LEU A 56 6.50 3.83 -5.58
CA LEU A 56 6.20 5.25 -5.54
C LEU A 56 4.76 5.44 -5.07
N TYR A 57 4.59 6.05 -3.90
CA TYR A 57 3.29 6.40 -3.35
C TYR A 57 3.00 7.90 -3.53
N VAL A 58 1.88 8.24 -4.15
CA VAL A 58 1.47 9.63 -4.41
C VAL A 58 0.14 9.89 -3.71
N CYS A 59 0.07 10.99 -2.97
CA CYS A 59 -1.12 11.46 -2.27
C CYS A 59 -1.37 12.95 -2.55
N ALA A 60 -2.64 13.35 -2.58
CA ALA A 60 -3.01 14.75 -2.80
C ALA A 60 -2.76 15.65 -1.56
N ASN A 61 -2.82 15.09 -0.34
CA ASN A 61 -2.72 15.85 0.91
C ASN A 61 -1.64 15.27 1.84
N GLN A 62 -0.66 16.09 2.25
CA GLN A 62 0.45 15.65 3.11
C GLN A 62 0.04 15.11 4.50
N PRO A 63 -0.89 15.74 5.25
CA PRO A 63 -1.24 15.24 6.59
C PRO A 63 -1.88 13.85 6.58
N ILE A 64 -2.75 13.60 5.59
CA ILE A 64 -3.40 12.30 5.39
C ILE A 64 -2.39 11.28 4.86
N ALA A 65 -1.42 11.71 4.05
CA ALA A 65 -0.37 10.85 3.55
C ALA A 65 0.46 10.24 4.69
N ALA A 66 0.82 11.01 5.72
CA ALA A 66 1.59 10.50 6.84
C ALA A 66 0.88 9.33 7.55
N GLN A 67 -0.42 9.51 7.86
CA GLN A 67 -1.22 8.46 8.49
C GLN A 67 -1.42 7.24 7.59
N ASN A 68 -1.69 7.46 6.30
CA ASN A 68 -1.86 6.38 5.33
C ASN A 68 -0.57 5.60 5.11
N VAL A 69 0.59 6.28 5.11
CA VAL A 69 1.91 5.66 4.96
C VAL A 69 2.18 4.75 6.15
N ASP A 70 1.94 5.18 7.38
CA ASP A 70 2.14 4.32 8.55
C ASP A 70 1.23 3.07 8.50
N GLN A 71 -0.02 3.22 8.04
CA GLN A 71 -0.92 2.09 7.82
C GLN A 71 -0.44 1.16 6.68
N LEU A 72 0.13 1.74 5.62
CA LEU A 72 0.63 1.03 4.45
C LEU A 72 1.91 0.23 4.76
N LEU A 73 2.81 0.78 5.56
CA LEU A 73 4.14 0.21 5.82
C LEU A 73 4.19 -0.80 6.97
N GLY A 74 3.18 -0.86 7.83
CA GLY A 74 3.33 -1.41 9.19
C GLY A 74 4.05 -2.76 9.40
N ASP A 75 4.02 -3.72 8.46
CA ASP A 75 4.79 -4.98 8.59
C ASP A 75 5.76 -5.21 7.41
N LEU A 76 5.95 -4.21 6.55
CA LEU A 76 6.84 -4.30 5.40
C LEU A 76 8.25 -3.87 5.84
N ASP A 77 9.24 -4.70 5.54
CA ASP A 77 10.64 -4.31 5.69
C ASP A 77 11.02 -3.34 4.56
N VAL A 78 11.15 -2.05 4.90
CA VAL A 78 11.27 -0.97 3.92
C VAL A 78 12.46 -0.07 4.19
N ASP A 79 13.29 0.08 3.15
CA ASP A 79 14.31 1.13 3.08
C ASP A 79 13.65 2.43 2.61
N CYS A 80 13.03 3.19 3.52
CA CYS A 80 12.36 4.45 3.19
C CYS A 80 13.36 5.61 2.99
N CYS A 81 13.65 5.96 1.74
CA CYS A 81 14.49 7.12 1.39
C CYS A 81 13.92 8.50 1.79
N CYS A 82 12.60 8.63 2.03
CA CYS A 82 11.93 9.93 2.07
C CYS A 82 11.07 10.20 3.32
N ARG A 83 11.32 9.59 4.47
CA ARG A 83 10.57 9.96 5.68
C ARG A 83 10.90 11.43 6.02
N PRO A 84 9.95 12.38 5.98
CA PRO A 84 10.24 13.72 6.44
C PRO A 84 10.64 13.62 7.91
N LYS A 85 11.80 14.18 8.28
CA LYS A 85 12.16 14.32 9.69
C LYS A 85 11.04 15.12 10.34
N THR A 86 10.34 14.53 11.29
CA THR A 86 9.53 15.31 12.21
C THR A 86 10.50 16.19 12.98
N ASP A 87 10.55 17.46 12.63
CA ASP A 87 11.26 18.45 13.44
C ASP A 87 10.67 18.39 14.85
N HIS A 88 11.45 17.85 15.78
CA HIS A 88 11.25 18.09 17.21
C HIS A 88 11.41 19.60 17.41
N GLN A 89 10.30 20.32 17.40
CA GLN A 89 10.24 21.61 18.08
C GLN A 89 10.24 21.32 19.58
N SER A 90 11.44 21.22 20.14
CA SER A 90 11.68 21.44 21.56
C SER A 90 11.50 22.93 21.82
N GLY A 91 10.40 23.29 22.48
CA GLY A 91 10.21 24.56 23.17
C GLY A 91 10.20 24.30 24.68
#